data_AF-A0A1V3XMP0-F1
#
_entry.id   AF-A0A1V3XMP0-F1
#
_cell.length_a   1.000
_cell.length_b   1.000
_cell.length_c   1.000
_cell.angle_alpha   90.00
_cell.angle_beta   90.00
_cell.angle_gamma   90.00
#
_symmetry.space_group_name_H-M   'P 1'
#
loop_
_entity.id
_entity.type
_entity.pdbx_description
1 polymer ?
#
loop_
_entity_poly.entity_id
_entity_poly.type
_entity_poly.pdbx_seq_one_letter_code
_entity_poly.pdbx_strand_id
1 'polypeptide(L)'
;MSFVVAVPEFLAVAASDLADIASAVVAANTAAAAPTAGVLAAGADEVSAAIAAVFAEHATGYQTLSAQAAEFHRQFVQLLDASAGITPSPRPLMPRRCSCWSSSFSTSSMRPPRCCWVAR
;
A
#
# COMPACT_ATOMS: atom_id res chain seq x y z
N MET A 1 -11.21 37.46 -9.60
CA MET A 1 -11.36 36.21 -8.82
C MET A 1 -11.47 35.07 -9.81
N SER A 2 -10.54 34.12 -9.85
CA SER A 2 -10.74 32.93 -10.68
C SER A 2 -11.66 31.96 -9.94
N PHE A 3 -12.62 31.39 -10.66
CA PHE A 3 -13.47 30.32 -10.17
C PHE A 3 -12.96 29.02 -10.79
N VAL A 4 -12.76 27.99 -9.97
CA VAL A 4 -12.45 26.64 -10.44
C VAL A 4 -13.76 25.84 -10.39
N VAL A 5 -14.19 25.33 -11.54
CA VAL A 5 -15.35 24.43 -11.64
C VAL A 5 -14.83 23.01 -11.72
N ALA A 6 -15.10 22.22 -10.68
CA ALA A 6 -14.81 20.78 -10.68
C ALA A 6 -16.07 20.02 -11.10
N VAL A 7 -15.94 19.14 -12.10
CA VAL A 7 -17.02 18.24 -12.52
C VAL A 7 -16.78 16.88 -11.85
N PRO A 8 -17.69 16.42 -10.97
CA PRO A 8 -17.56 15.14 -10.27
C PRO A 8 -17.21 13.94 -11.15
N GLU A 9 -17.82 13.85 -12.33
CA GLU A 9 -17.59 12.75 -13.26
C GLU A 9 -16.12 12.66 -13.71
N PHE A 10 -15.48 13.81 -13.98
CA PHE A 10 -14.06 13.85 -14.34
C PHE A 10 -13.15 13.51 -13.16
N LEU A 11 -13.57 13.80 -11.93
CA LEU A 11 -12.82 13.43 -10.73
C LEU A 11 -12.88 11.91 -10.48
N ALA A 12 -14.03 11.27 -10.72
CA ALA A 12 -14.18 9.82 -10.60
C ALA A 12 -13.33 9.08 -11.65
N VAL A 13 -13.33 9.55 -12.91
CA VAL A 13 -12.45 9.00 -13.95
C VAL A 13 -10.98 9.18 -13.59
N ALA A 14 -10.58 10.38 -13.16
CA ALA A 14 -9.21 10.65 -12.74
C ALA A 14 -8.79 9.78 -11.53
N ALA A 15 -9.68 9.50 -10.58
CA ALA A 15 -9.41 8.62 -9.46
C ALA A 15 -9.14 7.17 -9.93
N SER A 16 -9.91 6.69 -10.92
CA SER A 16 -9.66 5.38 -11.55
C SER A 16 -8.30 5.33 -12.25
N ASP A 17 -7.99 6.34 -13.07
CA ASP A 17 -6.70 6.42 -13.79
C ASP A 17 -5.52 6.43 -12.80
N LEU A 18 -5.65 7.18 -11.69
CA LEU A 18 -4.64 7.22 -10.64
C LEU A 18 -4.49 5.88 -9.91
N ALA A 19 -5.57 5.09 -9.77
CA ALA A 19 -5.50 3.75 -9.20
C ALA A 19 -4.75 2.78 -10.13
N ASP A 20 -4.98 2.87 -11.44
CA ASP A 20 -4.29 2.08 -12.44
C ASP A 20 -2.78 2.43 -12.49
N ILE A 21 -2.44 3.72 -12.45
CA ILE A 21 -1.06 4.18 -12.34
C ILE A 21 -0.40 3.64 -11.07
N ALA A 22 -1.10 3.67 -9.92
CA ALA A 22 -0.56 3.16 -8.66
C ALA A 22 -0.22 1.67 -8.76
N SER A 23 -1.12 0.88 -9.37
CA SER A 23 -0.92 -0.54 -9.61
C SER A 23 0.33 -0.79 -10.47
N ALA A 24 0.49 -0.05 -11.57
CA ALA A 24 1.65 -0.14 -12.44
C ALA A 24 2.95 0.24 -11.73
N VAL A 25 2.94 1.29 -10.91
CA VAL A 25 4.10 1.74 -10.12
C VAL A 25 4.50 0.72 -9.07
N VAL A 26 3.54 0.13 -8.36
CA VAL A 26 3.82 -0.95 -7.39
C VAL A 26 4.41 -2.17 -8.08
N ALA A 27 3.87 -2.57 -9.24
CA ALA A 27 4.44 -3.65 -10.04
C ALA A 27 5.87 -3.34 -10.51
N ALA A 28 6.13 -2.11 -10.96
CA ALA A 28 7.48 -1.69 -11.35
C ALA A 28 8.46 -1.69 -10.16
N ASN A 29 8.05 -1.17 -9.00
CA ASN A 29 8.87 -1.12 -7.80
C ASN A 29 9.23 -2.51 -7.28
N THR A 30 8.28 -3.45 -7.32
CA THR A 30 8.51 -4.85 -6.93
C THR A 30 9.44 -5.55 -7.92
N ALA A 31 9.28 -5.34 -9.23
CA ALA A 31 10.18 -5.87 -10.24
C ALA A 31 11.60 -5.30 -10.13
N ALA A 32 11.73 -4.02 -9.75
CA ALA A 32 13.01 -3.35 -9.59
C ALA A 32 13.73 -3.68 -8.26
N ALA A 33 13.05 -4.26 -7.26
CA ALA A 33 13.60 -4.47 -5.92
C ALA A 33 14.88 -5.33 -5.92
N ALA A 34 14.82 -6.52 -6.54
CA ALA A 34 15.95 -7.43 -6.62
C ALA A 34 17.12 -6.89 -7.48
N PRO A 35 16.90 -6.40 -8.72
CA PRO A 35 18.01 -5.95 -9.55
C PRO A 35 18.70 -4.68 -9.04
N THR A 36 18.00 -3.82 -8.29
CA THR A 36 18.61 -2.61 -7.69
C THR A 36 19.37 -2.89 -6.40
N ALA A 37 18.92 -3.86 -5.60
CA ALA A 37 19.65 -4.29 -4.40
C ALA A 37 20.79 -5.28 -4.69
N GLY A 38 20.71 -6.00 -5.82
CA GLY A 38 21.66 -7.04 -6.23
C GLY A 38 22.79 -6.56 -7.16
N VAL A 39 23.11 -5.26 -7.15
CA VAL A 39 24.21 -4.72 -7.98
C VAL A 39 25.53 -5.35 -7.54
N LEU A 40 26.19 -6.04 -8.46
CA LEU A 40 27.48 -6.66 -8.21
C LEU A 40 28.60 -5.62 -8.29
N ALA A 41 29.65 -5.81 -7.49
CA ALA A 41 30.87 -5.01 -7.58
C ALA A 41 31.47 -5.17 -8.98
N ALA A 42 31.81 -4.05 -9.64
CA ALA A 42 32.37 -4.05 -10.98
C ALA A 42 33.80 -4.64 -11.03
N GLY A 43 34.52 -4.56 -9.90
CA GLY A 43 35.84 -5.12 -9.69
C GLY A 43 35.98 -5.78 -8.32
N ALA A 44 37.11 -6.45 -8.09
CA ALA A 44 37.45 -7.10 -6.82
C ALA A 44 38.05 -6.12 -5.79
N ASP A 45 38.10 -4.83 -6.12
CA ASP A 45 38.61 -3.77 -5.25
C ASP A 45 37.56 -3.32 -4.23
N GLU A 46 38.06 -2.75 -3.13
CA GLU A 46 37.25 -2.31 -2.01
C GLU A 46 36.33 -1.13 -2.38
N VAL A 47 36.71 -0.32 -3.38
CA VAL A 47 35.90 0.82 -3.84
C VAL A 47 34.67 0.32 -4.60
N SER A 48 34.84 -0.65 -5.50
CA SER A 48 33.76 -1.32 -6.21
C SER A 48 32.80 -2.02 -5.24
N ALA A 49 33.33 -2.68 -4.20
CA ALA A 49 32.52 -3.30 -3.16
C ALA A 49 31.73 -2.27 -2.34
N ALA A 50 32.35 -1.13 -1.98
CA ALA A 50 31.68 -0.06 -1.26
C ALA A 50 30.57 0.59 -2.11
N ILE A 51 30.79 0.80 -3.40
CA ILE A 51 29.77 1.33 -4.32
C ILE A 51 28.58 0.39 -4.42
N ALA A 52 28.81 -0.91 -4.59
CA ALA A 52 27.75 -1.92 -4.60
C ALA A 52 26.94 -1.93 -3.29
N ALA A 53 27.61 -1.78 -2.14
CA ALA A 53 26.95 -1.69 -0.85
C ALA A 53 26.06 -0.44 -0.70
N VAL A 54 26.49 0.71 -1.21
CA VAL A 54 25.67 1.95 -1.23
C VAL A 54 24.40 1.74 -2.06
N PHE A 55 24.49 1.08 -3.22
CA PHE A 55 23.29 0.78 -4.02
C PHE A 55 22.31 -0.15 -3.29
N ALA A 56 22.81 -1.16 -2.59
CA ALA A 56 21.97 -2.07 -1.82
C ALA A 56 21.24 -1.38 -0.65
N GLU A 57 21.95 -0.49 0.06
CA GLU A 57 21.38 0.30 1.15
C GLU A 57 20.34 1.30 0.62
N HIS A 58 20.67 2.00 -0.46
CA HIS A 58 19.75 2.92 -1.13
C HIS A 58 18.49 2.21 -1.64
N ALA A 59 18.63 1.04 -2.26
CA ALA A 59 17.50 0.25 -2.75
C ALA A 59 16.55 -0.13 -1.60
N THR A 60 17.09 -0.51 -0.45
CA THR A 60 16.29 -0.85 0.75
C THR A 60 15.55 0.37 1.29
N GLY A 61 16.22 1.53 1.35
CA GLY A 61 15.60 2.80 1.73
C GLY A 61 14.49 3.20 0.76
N TYR A 62 14.74 3.09 -0.54
CA TYR A 62 13.76 3.37 -1.58
C TYR A 62 12.51 2.49 -1.46
N GLN A 63 12.67 1.18 -1.24
CA GLN A 63 11.52 0.28 -1.08
C GLN A 63 10.68 0.60 0.16
N THR A 64 11.32 1.04 1.24
CA THR A 64 10.60 1.48 2.44
C THR A 64 9.79 2.75 2.18
N LEU A 65 10.39 3.72 1.48
CA LEU A 65 9.71 4.97 1.11
C LEU A 65 8.60 4.73 0.08
N SER A 66 8.80 3.85 -0.90
CA SER A 66 7.82 3.54 -1.93
C SER A 66 6.56 2.91 -1.33
N ALA A 67 6.70 2.07 -0.29
CA ALA A 67 5.58 1.52 0.47
C ALA A 67 4.77 2.61 1.20
N GLN A 68 5.45 3.59 1.80
CA GLN A 68 4.78 4.73 2.45
C GLN A 68 4.06 5.62 1.43
N ALA A 69 4.69 5.86 0.28
CA ALA A 69 4.10 6.62 -0.82
C ALA A 69 2.86 5.93 -1.40
N ALA A 70 2.87 4.60 -1.51
CA ALA A 70 1.70 3.83 -1.98
C ALA A 70 0.50 3.98 -1.05
N GLU A 71 0.73 3.99 0.27
CA GLU A 71 -0.35 4.23 1.25
C GLU A 71 -0.89 5.65 1.20
N PHE A 72 0.00 6.65 1.06
CA PHE A 72 -0.42 8.04 0.84
C PHE A 72 -1.25 8.18 -0.43
N HIS A 73 -0.81 7.58 -1.54
CA HIS A 73 -1.52 7.63 -2.82
C HIS A 73 -2.90 6.97 -2.72
N ARG A 74 -3.01 5.85 -2.01
CA ARG A 74 -4.29 5.19 -1.74
C ARG A 74 -5.26 6.13 -1.01
N GLN A 75 -4.79 6.84 0.01
CA GLN A 75 -5.61 7.81 0.75
C GLN A 75 -5.99 9.01 -0.13
N PHE A 76 -5.09 9.48 -0.99
CA PHE A 76 -5.37 10.55 -1.93
C PHE A 76 -6.48 10.17 -2.92
N VAL A 77 -6.40 8.99 -3.53
CA VAL A 77 -7.44 8.49 -4.45
C VAL A 77 -8.78 8.32 -3.73
N GLN A 78 -8.78 7.84 -2.49
CA GLN A 78 -9.99 7.73 -1.68
C GLN A 78 -10.64 9.09 -1.38
N LEU A 79 -9.84 10.12 -1.10
CA LEU A 79 -10.33 11.48 -0.90
C LEU A 79 -10.84 12.10 -2.19
N LEU A 80 -10.19 11.82 -3.32
CA LEU A 80 -10.60 12.30 -4.64
C LEU A 80 -11.96 11.71 -5.04
N ASP A 81 -12.14 10.40 -4.85
CA ASP A 81 -13.40 9.70 -5.11
C ASP A 81 -14.52 10.19 -4.18
N ALA A 82 -14.21 10.38 -2.89
CA ALA A 82 -15.14 10.99 -1.93
C ALA A 82 -15.50 12.45 -2.26
N SER A 83 -14.63 13.20 -2.95
CA SER A 83 -14.93 14.56 -3.38
C SER A 83 -15.81 14.61 -4.64
N ALA A 84 -15.72 13.59 -5.50
CA ALA A 84 -16.64 13.41 -6.62
C ALA A 84 -18.05 13.08 -6.11
N GLY A 85 -18.15 12.19 -5.13
CA GLY A 85 -19.42 11.89 -4.45
C GLY A 85 -19.67 12.84 -3.28
N ILE A 86 -20.24 14.03 -3.48
CA ILE A 86 -20.66 14.96 -2.41
C ILE A 86 -21.79 14.43 -1.49
N THR A 87 -21.98 13.11 -1.43
CA THR A 87 -22.67 12.43 -0.35
C THR A 87 -21.76 12.41 0.88
N PRO A 88 -22.22 12.86 2.07
CA PRO A 88 -21.47 12.62 3.29
C PRO A 88 -21.32 11.11 3.44
N SER A 89 -20.11 10.60 3.31
CA SER A 89 -19.84 9.21 3.60
C SER A 89 -20.30 8.95 5.03
N PRO A 90 -20.96 7.80 5.30
CA PRO A 90 -20.98 7.35 6.67
C PRO A 90 -19.51 7.18 7.02
N ARG A 91 -19.03 7.91 8.03
CA ARG A 91 -17.85 7.47 8.79
C ARG A 91 -18.03 5.97 8.93
N PRO A 92 -17.04 5.12 8.60
CA PRO A 92 -17.17 3.72 8.92
C PRO A 92 -17.43 3.69 10.43
N LEU A 93 -18.67 3.36 10.80
CA LEU A 93 -18.93 2.74 12.09
C LEU A 93 -17.99 1.56 12.03
N MET A 94 -16.89 1.68 12.78
CA MET A 94 -15.89 0.63 12.91
C MET A 94 -16.68 -0.68 12.99
N PRO A 95 -16.45 -1.65 12.09
CA PRO A 95 -16.88 -2.99 12.43
C PRO A 95 -16.15 -3.28 13.74
N ARG A 96 -16.91 -3.37 14.84
CA ARG A 96 -16.43 -3.90 16.11
C ARG A 96 -15.66 -5.16 15.73
N ARG A 97 -14.34 -5.10 15.83
CA ARG A 97 -13.48 -6.24 15.54
C ARG A 97 -13.91 -7.36 16.48
N CYS A 98 -14.56 -8.38 15.95
CA CYS A 98 -14.45 -9.72 16.51
C CYS A 98 -13.06 -10.22 16.13
N SER A 99 -12.03 -9.80 16.87
CA SER A 99 -10.70 -10.39 16.72
C SER A 99 -10.72 -11.78 17.34
N CYS A 100 -10.85 -12.81 16.51
CA CYS A 100 -10.34 -14.13 16.85
C CYS A 100 -8.82 -14.07 16.71
N TRP A 101 -8.12 -13.81 17.81
CA TRP A 101 -6.67 -13.89 17.83
C TRP A 101 -6.28 -15.37 17.84
N SER A 102 -6.13 -15.98 16.67
CA SER A 102 -5.58 -17.34 16.58
C SER A 102 -4.09 -17.25 16.29
N SER A 103 -3.32 -17.17 17.36
CA SER A 103 -1.99 -17.77 17.44
C SER A 103 -2.11 -19.29 17.21
N SER A 104 -1.14 -19.85 16.49
CA SER A 104 -1.02 -21.26 16.09
C SER A 104 -1.46 -22.29 17.13
N PHE A 105 -2.29 -23.27 16.75
CA PHE A 105 -2.16 -24.64 17.28
C PHE A 105 -2.91 -25.71 16.45
N SER A 106 -2.12 -26.61 15.86
CA SER A 106 -2.26 -28.06 15.67
C SER A 106 -3.55 -28.69 15.11
N THR A 107 -3.35 -29.40 14.00
CA THR A 107 -4.23 -30.34 13.29
C THR A 107 -4.48 -31.62 14.08
N SER A 108 -5.33 -31.62 15.11
CA SER A 108 -5.98 -32.87 15.57
C SER A 108 -7.08 -32.61 16.61
N SER A 109 -8.33 -32.50 16.16
CA SER A 109 -9.57 -32.94 16.83
C SER A 109 -10.76 -32.08 16.40
N MET A 110 -11.76 -32.73 15.80
CA MET A 110 -13.02 -32.13 15.41
C MET A 110 -13.77 -31.57 16.61
N ARG A 111 -13.83 -30.24 16.75
CA ARG A 111 -14.87 -29.51 17.48
C ARG A 111 -14.97 -28.08 16.94
N PRO A 112 -16.18 -27.58 16.59
CA PRO A 112 -16.33 -26.23 16.07
C PRO A 112 -16.16 -25.19 17.20
N PRO A 113 -15.48 -24.05 16.96
CA PRO A 113 -15.42 -22.96 17.93
C PRO A 113 -16.80 -22.29 18.01
N ARG A 114 -17.37 -22.25 19.23
CA ARG A 114 -18.59 -21.48 19.51
C ARG A 114 -18.25 -19.99 19.49
N CYS A 115 -18.58 -19.32 18.38
CA CYS A 115 -18.63 -17.86 18.31
C CYS A 115 -19.79 -17.36 19.20
N CYS A 116 -19.51 -16.92 20.42
CA CYS A 116 -20.54 -16.35 21.28
C CYS A 116 -20.85 -14.90 20.89
N TRP A 117 -22.10 -14.72 20.47
CA TRP A 117 -22.92 -13.53 20.66
C TRP A 117 -22.83 -13.00 22.11
N VAL A 118 -22.93 -11.68 22.31
CA VAL A 118 -24.10 -11.01 22.93
C VAL A 118 -23.82 -9.54 23.26
N ALA A 119 -24.85 -8.74 22.97
CA ALA A 119 -25.31 -7.47 23.54
C ALA A 119 -24.62 -6.90 24.80
N ARG A 120 -24.17 -5.64 24.70
CA ARG A 120 -24.83 -4.46 25.30
C ARG A 120 -24.16 -3.20 24.77
#